data_AF-A0A162TJE7-F1
#
_entry.id   AF-A0A162TJE7-F1
#
_cell.length_a   1.000
_cell.length_b   1.000
_cell.length_c   1.000
_cell.angle_alpha   90.00
_cell.angle_beta   90.00
_cell.angle_gamma   90.00
#
_symmetry.space_group_name_H-M   'P 1'
#
loop_
_entity.id
_entity.type
_entity.pdbx_description
1 polymer ?
#
loop_
_entity_poly.entity_id
_entity_poly.type
_entity_poly.pdbx_seq_one_letter_code
_entity_poly.pdbx_strand_id
1 'polypeptide(L)'
;LSVQLLTVPSVAALLVKDYRFFGMVCSILSGFFLTNNVQVIVPDEYRDMQVNCLTRAMTRHRYACTFFDLRYVLNADPVKIEVCHSPIYLRYFLDMIYQFQAMDPLKHQEDVHVEYESNSWTNAFNATLQISRLCRQFSDCF
;
A
#
# COMPACT_ATOMS: atom_id res chain seq x y z
N LEU A 1 -6.21 -18.25 -10.10
CA LEU A 1 -4.79 -18.35 -10.50
C LEU A 1 -4.30 -16.92 -10.74
N SER A 2 -3.44 -16.38 -9.88
CA SER A 2 -2.81 -15.07 -10.10
C SER A 2 -1.49 -15.30 -10.83
N VAL A 3 -1.26 -14.58 -11.92
CA VAL A 3 0.05 -14.58 -12.60
C VAL A 3 1.02 -13.81 -11.73
N GLN A 4 2.12 -14.44 -11.31
CA GLN A 4 3.21 -13.74 -10.63
C GLN A 4 3.95 -12.90 -11.67
N LEU A 5 3.83 -11.58 -11.59
CA LEU A 5 4.44 -10.66 -12.56
C LEU A 5 5.97 -10.59 -12.41
N LEU A 6 6.50 -10.94 -11.23
CA LEU A 6 7.92 -10.86 -10.90
C LEU A 6 8.34 -12.17 -10.26
N THR A 7 8.97 -13.05 -11.04
CA THR A 7 9.44 -14.36 -10.57
C THR A 7 10.96 -14.49 -10.62
N VAL A 8 11.65 -13.52 -11.23
CA VAL A 8 13.10 -13.53 -11.40
C VAL A 8 13.72 -12.34 -10.65
N PRO A 9 14.51 -12.58 -9.58
CA PRO A 9 15.10 -11.51 -8.77
C PRO A 9 15.94 -10.50 -9.54
N SER A 10 16.69 -10.93 -10.56
CA SER A 10 17.51 -10.04 -11.38
C SER A 10 16.68 -9.09 -12.25
N VAL A 11 15.52 -9.56 -12.75
CA VAL A 11 14.58 -8.72 -13.49
C VAL A 11 13.90 -7.71 -12.56
N ALA A 12 13.53 -8.14 -11.34
CA ALA A 12 12.98 -7.22 -10.34
C ALA A 12 13.98 -6.11 -9.98
N ALA A 13 15.25 -6.45 -9.81
CA ALA A 13 16.31 -5.49 -9.54
C ALA A 13 16.50 -4.49 -10.68
N LEU A 14 16.54 -4.97 -11.93
CA LEU A 14 16.61 -4.12 -13.12
C LEU A 14 15.43 -3.16 -13.21
N LEU A 15 14.20 -3.65 -12.96
CA LEU A 15 13.00 -2.81 -12.98
C LEU A 15 13.01 -1.75 -11.88
N VAL A 16 13.47 -2.10 -10.67
CA VAL A 16 13.62 -1.11 -9.59
C VAL A 16 14.67 -0.08 -9.98
N LYS A 17 15.87 -0.52 -10.37
CA LYS A 17 17.01 0.36 -10.69
C LYS A 17 16.73 1.30 -11.86
N ASP A 18 16.33 0.75 -13.00
CA ASP A 18 16.29 1.48 -14.27
C ASP A 18 14.93 2.15 -14.52
N TYR A 19 13.85 1.58 -13.97
CA TYR A 19 12.46 2.02 -14.24
C TYR A 19 11.73 2.56 -13.02
N ARG A 20 12.40 2.65 -11.85
CA ARG A 20 11.79 3.08 -10.58
C ARG A 20 10.53 2.29 -10.23
N PHE A 21 10.50 1.02 -10.60
CA PHE A 21 9.31 0.19 -10.54
C PHE A 21 8.67 0.15 -9.15
N PHE A 22 9.47 0.07 -8.08
CA PHE A 22 8.95 0.11 -6.71
C PHE A 22 8.14 1.38 -6.43
N GLY A 23 8.67 2.56 -6.79
CA GLY A 23 7.98 3.83 -6.62
C GLY A 23 6.71 3.94 -7.47
N MET A 24 6.73 3.39 -8.68
CA MET A 24 5.56 3.30 -9.55
C MET A 24 4.45 2.45 -8.92
N VAL A 25 4.78 1.29 -8.35
CA VAL A 25 3.80 0.42 -7.67
C VAL A 25 3.24 1.10 -6.42
N CYS A 26 4.08 1.76 -5.61
CA CYS A 26 3.61 2.57 -4.47
C CYS A 26 2.63 3.66 -4.89
N SER A 27 2.91 4.36 -6.00
CA SER A 27 2.05 5.42 -6.53
C SER A 27 0.73 4.87 -7.05
N ILE A 28 0.77 3.75 -7.79
CA ILE A 28 -0.44 3.04 -8.27
C ILE A 28 -1.30 2.59 -7.10
N LEU A 29 -0.71 2.01 -6.06
CA LEU A 29 -1.45 1.61 -4.86
C LEU A 29 -2.07 2.80 -4.17
N SER A 30 -1.32 3.90 -4.00
CA SER A 30 -1.85 5.13 -3.41
C SER A 30 -3.05 5.65 -4.19
N GLY A 31 -2.93 5.79 -5.51
CA GLY A 31 -4.03 6.19 -6.39
C GLY A 31 -5.21 5.23 -6.30
N PHE A 32 -4.96 3.92 -6.26
CA PHE A 32 -5.98 2.88 -6.16
C PHE A 32 -6.77 2.94 -4.85
N PHE A 33 -6.11 3.14 -3.71
CA PHE A 33 -6.81 3.24 -2.42
C PHE A 33 -7.60 4.55 -2.28
N LEU A 34 -7.10 5.63 -2.86
CA LEU A 34 -7.72 6.95 -2.76
C LEU A 34 -8.89 7.15 -3.74
N THR A 35 -8.76 6.63 -4.96
CA THR A 35 -9.71 6.92 -6.05
C THR A 35 -10.45 5.68 -6.56
N ASN A 36 -10.07 4.48 -6.11
CA ASN A 36 -10.56 3.20 -6.61
C ASN A 36 -10.30 2.99 -8.13
N ASN A 37 -9.39 3.80 -8.71
CA ASN A 37 -8.91 3.71 -10.09
C ASN A 37 -7.41 3.37 -10.11
N VAL A 38 -6.98 2.59 -11.10
CA VAL A 38 -5.57 2.24 -11.27
C VAL A 38 -4.90 3.33 -12.10
N GLN A 39 -4.15 4.21 -11.42
CA GLN A 39 -3.44 5.33 -12.05
C GLN A 39 -2.09 5.54 -11.36
N VAL A 40 -1.08 5.92 -12.14
CA VAL A 40 0.27 6.20 -11.61
C VAL A 40 0.31 7.58 -10.94
N ILE A 41 -0.48 8.52 -11.44
CA ILE A 41 -0.53 9.89 -10.93
C ILE A 41 -1.45 9.91 -9.70
N VAL A 42 -0.87 10.30 -8.56
CA VAL A 42 -1.62 10.50 -7.31
C VAL A 42 -2.24 11.90 -7.34
N PRO A 43 -3.47 12.11 -6.85
CA PRO A 43 -4.09 13.44 -6.80
C PRO A 43 -3.22 14.47 -6.06
N ASP A 44 -3.27 15.75 -6.45
CA ASP A 44 -2.48 16.81 -5.79
C ASP A 44 -2.85 16.98 -4.30
N GLU A 45 -4.12 16.72 -3.98
CA GLU A 45 -4.70 16.82 -2.63
C GLU A 45 -4.45 15.55 -1.77
N TYR A 46 -3.60 14.62 -2.21
CA TYR A 46 -3.41 13.33 -1.53
C TYR A 46 -2.99 13.42 -0.05
N ARG A 47 -2.44 14.55 0.40
CA ARG A 47 -2.04 14.75 1.80
C ARG A 47 -3.23 14.92 2.74
N ASP A 48 -4.36 15.38 2.22
CA ASP A 48 -5.59 15.58 3.00
C ASP A 48 -6.56 14.41 2.85
N MET A 49 -6.15 13.37 2.10
CA MET A 49 -6.94 12.17 1.85
C MET A 49 -6.52 11.04 2.78
N GLN A 50 -7.47 10.12 3.01
CA GLN A 50 -7.24 8.88 3.75
C GLN A 50 -7.93 7.73 3.03
N VAL A 51 -7.44 6.51 3.27
CA VAL A 51 -8.07 5.30 2.73
C VAL A 51 -9.47 5.15 3.33
N ASN A 52 -10.48 5.07 2.46
CA ASN A 52 -11.84 4.75 2.86
C ASN A 52 -12.04 3.22 2.96
N CYS A 53 -12.25 2.74 4.18
CA CYS A 53 -12.40 1.32 4.53
C CYS A 53 -13.67 0.64 3.98
N LEU A 54 -14.61 1.42 3.44
CA LEU A 54 -15.84 0.92 2.79
C LEU A 54 -15.69 0.73 1.28
N THR A 55 -14.58 1.17 0.68
CA THR A 55 -14.35 1.04 -0.77
C THR A 55 -14.29 -0.43 -1.21
N ARG A 56 -14.56 -0.66 -2.50
CA ARG A 56 -14.41 -2.00 -3.12
C ARG A 56 -12.97 -2.51 -3.10
N ALA A 57 -11.99 -1.60 -3.10
CA ALA A 57 -10.58 -1.92 -2.93
C ALA A 57 -10.33 -2.65 -1.59
N MET A 58 -10.90 -2.10 -0.51
CA MET A 58 -10.74 -2.60 0.86
C MET A 58 -11.61 -3.83 1.13
N THR A 59 -12.92 -3.72 0.90
CA THR A 59 -13.91 -4.77 1.20
C THR A 59 -13.70 -6.08 0.44
N ARG A 60 -13.11 -6.03 -0.77
CA ARG A 60 -12.83 -7.22 -1.58
C ARG A 60 -11.36 -7.61 -1.60
N HIS A 61 -10.53 -7.00 -0.75
CA HIS A 61 -9.08 -7.22 -0.68
C HIS A 61 -8.39 -7.19 -2.05
N ARG A 62 -8.79 -6.26 -2.94
CA ARG A 62 -8.27 -6.19 -4.33
C ARG A 62 -6.78 -5.82 -4.40
N TYR A 63 -6.20 -5.39 -3.28
CA TYR A 63 -4.79 -5.08 -3.11
C TYR A 63 -3.92 -6.29 -2.78
N ALA A 64 -4.51 -7.45 -2.43
CA ALA A 64 -3.78 -8.58 -1.87
C ALA A 64 -2.69 -9.12 -2.81
N CYS A 65 -2.96 -9.22 -4.12
CA CYS A 65 -1.98 -9.69 -5.10
C CYS A 65 -0.83 -8.69 -5.25
N THR A 66 -1.12 -7.39 -5.39
CA THR A 66 -0.09 -6.35 -5.52
C THR A 66 0.78 -6.24 -4.27
N PHE A 67 0.19 -6.41 -3.07
CA PHE A 67 0.93 -6.48 -1.82
C PHE A 67 1.80 -7.74 -1.75
N PHE A 68 1.35 -8.87 -2.29
CA PHE A 68 2.19 -10.07 -2.39
C PHE A 68 3.38 -9.82 -3.31
N ASP A 69 3.17 -9.19 -4.47
CA ASP A 69 4.24 -8.87 -5.42
C ASP A 69 5.25 -7.88 -4.84
N LEU A 70 4.81 -6.83 -4.13
CA LEU A 70 5.69 -5.90 -3.42
C LEU A 70 6.57 -6.61 -2.39
N ARG A 71 5.99 -7.54 -1.63
CA ARG A 71 6.71 -8.32 -0.63
C ARG A 71 7.75 -9.22 -1.28
N TYR A 72 7.43 -9.82 -2.43
CA TYR A 72 8.40 -10.60 -3.20
C TYR A 72 9.56 -9.72 -3.67
N VAL A 73 9.26 -8.55 -4.23
CA VAL A 73 10.27 -7.59 -4.71
C VAL A 73 11.20 -7.13 -3.59
N LEU A 74 10.65 -6.74 -2.43
CA LEU A 74 11.45 -6.31 -1.28
C LEU A 74 12.30 -7.44 -0.67
N ASN A 75 11.87 -8.69 -0.79
CA ASN A 75 12.63 -9.83 -0.30
C ASN A 75 13.81 -10.22 -1.21
N ALA A 76 13.85 -9.75 -2.46
CA ALA A 76 14.96 -10.03 -3.37
C ALA A 76 16.21 -9.24 -2.95
N ASP A 77 17.30 -9.94 -2.60
CA ASP A 77 18.52 -9.28 -2.09
C ASP A 77 19.10 -8.20 -3.02
N PRO A 78 19.12 -8.37 -4.36
CA PRO A 78 19.59 -7.32 -5.25
C PRO A 78 18.69 -6.06 -5.21
N VAL A 79 17.41 -6.21 -4.92
CA VAL A 79 16.48 -5.06 -4.77
C VAL A 79 16.73 -4.32 -3.47
N LYS A 80 16.99 -5.02 -2.36
CA LYS A 80 17.30 -4.38 -1.06
C LYS A 80 18.47 -3.42 -1.19
N ILE A 81 19.52 -3.83 -1.91
CA ILE A 81 20.68 -2.98 -2.20
C ILE A 81 20.22 -1.71 -2.92
N GLU A 82 19.46 -1.82 -4.01
CA GLU A 82 19.00 -0.65 -4.77
C GLU A 82 18.05 0.26 -3.96
N VAL A 83 17.18 -0.32 -3.12
CA VAL A 83 16.26 0.43 -2.24
C VAL A 83 17.02 1.23 -1.18
N CYS A 84 18.06 0.67 -0.57
CA CYS A 84 18.83 1.34 0.47
C CYS A 84 19.73 2.46 -0.02
N HIS A 85 20.23 2.36 -1.26
CA HIS A 85 21.08 3.40 -1.82
C HIS A 85 20.29 4.65 -2.27
N SER A 86 18.96 4.55 -2.44
CA SER A 86 18.16 5.65 -2.96
C SER A 86 17.06 6.10 -1.98
N PRO A 87 17.20 7.29 -1.35
CA PRO A 87 16.22 7.78 -0.37
C PRO A 87 14.85 8.06 -0.99
N ILE A 88 14.75 8.13 -2.32
CA ILE A 88 13.49 8.34 -3.02
C ILE A 88 12.51 7.17 -2.81
N TYR A 89 13.01 5.95 -2.64
CA TYR A 89 12.15 4.79 -2.41
C TYR A 89 11.51 4.80 -1.02
N LEU A 90 12.24 5.27 -0.01
CA LEU A 90 11.65 5.56 1.29
C LEU A 90 10.55 6.62 1.16
N ARG A 91 10.76 7.67 0.37
CA ARG A 91 9.71 8.69 0.16
C ARG A 91 8.45 8.11 -0.48
N TYR A 92 8.57 7.35 -1.56
CA TYR A 92 7.42 6.69 -2.19
C TYR A 92 6.69 5.74 -1.24
N PHE A 93 7.44 4.98 -0.44
CA PHE A 93 6.87 4.08 0.55
C PHE A 93 6.11 4.85 1.64
N LEU A 94 6.71 5.92 2.18
CA LEU A 94 6.09 6.77 3.19
C LEU A 94 4.82 7.46 2.68
N ASP A 95 4.85 8.04 1.48
CA ASP A 95 3.67 8.68 0.88
C ASP A 95 2.52 7.68 0.70
N MET A 96 2.82 6.41 0.37
CA MET A 96 1.82 5.35 0.27
C MET A 96 1.23 4.96 1.63
N ILE A 97 2.07 4.69 2.64
CA ILE A 97 1.56 4.25 3.95
C ILE A 97 0.89 5.40 4.73
N TYR A 98 1.24 6.65 4.43
CA TYR A 98 0.64 7.83 5.06
C TYR A 98 -0.89 7.83 4.93
N GLN A 99 -1.41 7.38 3.78
CA GLN A 99 -2.85 7.32 3.51
C GLN A 99 -3.63 6.40 4.46
N PHE A 100 -2.95 5.44 5.11
CA PHE A 100 -3.54 4.50 6.05
C PHE A 100 -3.54 5.01 7.49
N GLN A 101 -2.86 6.14 7.77
CA GLN A 101 -2.86 6.72 9.10
C GLN A 101 -4.24 7.26 9.45
N ALA A 102 -4.71 6.94 10.66
CA ALA A 102 -6.02 7.34 11.16
C ALA A 102 -7.20 6.96 10.23
N MET A 103 -7.06 5.89 9.44
CA MET A 103 -8.19 5.32 8.70
C MET A 103 -9.23 4.76 9.68
N ASP A 104 -10.52 4.94 9.36
CA ASP A 104 -11.67 4.51 10.18
C ASP A 104 -11.64 5.06 11.63
N PRO A 105 -11.63 6.40 11.83
CA PRO A 105 -11.66 6.97 13.18
C PRO A 105 -12.98 6.59 13.87
N LEU A 106 -12.88 5.99 15.06
CA LEU A 106 -14.03 5.66 15.90
C LEU A 106 -14.73 6.95 16.35
N LYS A 107 -15.87 7.25 15.74
CA LYS A 107 -16.69 8.42 16.09
C LYS A 107 -17.87 7.98 16.94
N HIS A 108 -17.95 8.51 18.15
CA HIS A 108 -19.11 8.31 19.02
C HIS A 108 -20.35 8.98 18.40
N GLN A 109 -21.46 8.25 18.36
CA GLN A 109 -22.76 8.79 17.96
C GLN A 109 -23.52 9.22 19.21
N GLU A 110 -23.80 10.52 19.35
CA GLU A 110 -24.40 11.08 20.57
C GLU A 110 -25.92 11.26 20.48
N ASP A 111 -26.45 11.49 19.28
CA ASP A 111 -27.83 11.99 19.09
C ASP A 111 -28.83 10.98 18.51
N VAL A 112 -28.39 9.77 18.12
CA VAL A 112 -29.24 8.80 17.42
C VAL A 112 -29.01 7.38 17.95
N HIS A 113 -30.09 6.64 18.17
CA HIS A 113 -30.01 5.21 18.47
C HIS A 113 -29.41 4.46 17.28
N VAL A 114 -28.26 3.82 17.49
CA VAL A 114 -27.58 3.02 16.47
C VAL A 114 -28.05 1.58 16.57
N GLU A 115 -28.87 1.14 15.62
CA GLU A 115 -29.31 -0.27 15.55
C GLU A 115 -28.18 -1.21 15.06
N TYR A 116 -27.23 -0.69 14.29
CA TYR A 116 -26.13 -1.45 13.71
C TYR A 116 -24.88 -0.58 13.46
N GLU A 117 -23.73 -1.05 13.93
CA GLU A 117 -22.43 -0.43 13.63
C GLU A 117 -21.80 -1.01 12.35
N SER A 118 -21.17 -0.12 11.57
CA SER A 118 -20.38 -0.51 10.41
C SER A 118 -19.24 -1.47 10.79
N ASN A 119 -19.11 -2.58 10.07
CA ASN A 119 -17.95 -3.48 10.18
C ASN A 119 -16.70 -2.99 9.41
N SER A 120 -16.61 -1.69 9.09
CA SER A 120 -15.45 -1.09 8.40
C SER A 120 -14.14 -1.27 9.16
N TRP A 121 -14.20 -1.31 10.49
CA TRP A 121 -13.05 -1.54 11.36
C TRP A 121 -12.33 -2.85 11.06
N THR A 122 -13.04 -3.88 10.59
CA THR A 122 -12.42 -5.16 10.20
C THR A 122 -11.53 -4.98 8.98
N ASN A 123 -11.95 -4.15 8.02
CA ASN A 123 -11.13 -3.85 6.84
C ASN A 123 -9.93 -2.97 7.21
N ALA A 124 -10.12 -1.98 8.09
CA ALA A 124 -9.05 -1.16 8.62
C ALA A 124 -8.00 -2.04 9.34
N PHE A 125 -8.43 -2.89 10.27
CA PHE A 125 -7.55 -3.80 11.00
C PHE A 125 -6.73 -4.71 10.07
N ASN A 126 -7.39 -5.33 9.09
CA ASN A 126 -6.71 -6.19 8.12
C ASN A 126 -5.69 -5.43 7.27
N ALA A 127 -6.01 -4.20 6.84
CA ALA A 127 -5.06 -3.37 6.11
C ALA A 127 -3.87 -2.97 6.98
N THR A 128 -4.09 -2.56 8.23
CA THR A 128 -3.01 -2.24 9.20
C THR A 128 -2.06 -3.42 9.39
N LEU A 129 -2.58 -4.64 9.49
CA LEU A 129 -1.74 -5.84 9.61
C LEU A 129 -0.84 -6.06 8.38
N GLN A 130 -1.36 -5.82 7.18
CA GLN A 130 -0.56 -5.93 5.96
C GLN A 130 0.47 -4.81 5.83
N ILE A 131 0.10 -3.57 6.19
CA ILE A 131 1.03 -2.43 6.23
C ILE A 131 2.16 -2.69 7.24
N SER A 132 1.85 -3.18 8.43
CA SER A 132 2.87 -3.53 9.45
C SER A 132 3.89 -4.55 8.93
N ARG A 133 3.43 -5.57 8.20
CA ARG A 133 4.31 -6.57 7.56
C ARG A 133 5.18 -5.95 6.48
N LEU A 134 4.61 -5.07 5.64
CA LEU A 134 5.38 -4.33 4.63
C LEU A 134 6.44 -3.43 5.27
N CYS A 135 6.12 -2.72 6.35
CA CYS A 135 7.09 -1.88 7.06
C CYS A 135 8.29 -2.69 7.55
N ARG A 136 8.05 -3.90 8.09
CA ARG A 136 9.13 -4.80 8.52
C ARG A 136 10.00 -5.26 7.35
N GLN A 137 9.40 -5.63 6.22
CA GLN A 137 10.16 -6.05 5.04
C GLN A 137 10.93 -4.90 4.39
N PHE A 138 10.38 -3.69 4.45
CA PHE A 138 11.08 -2.50 4.02
C PHE A 138 12.27 -2.19 4.95
N SER A 139 12.11 -2.35 6.26
CA SER A 139 13.23 -2.18 7.20
C SER A 139 14.34 -3.21 7.00
N ASP A 140 14.00 -4.45 6.61
CA ASP A 140 14.98 -5.50 6.31
C ASP A 140 15.88 -5.18 5.09
N CYS A 141 15.61 -4.09 4.37
CA CYS A 141 16.52 -3.61 3.34
C CYS A 141 17.76 -2.94 3.94
N PHE A 142 17.62 -2.21 5.07
CA PHE A 142 18.65 -1.37 5.71
C PHE A 142 19.45 -2.14 6.76
#